data_AF-A0A2W2B3T7-F1
#
_entry.id   AF-A0A2W2B3T7-F1
#
_cell.length_a   1.000
_cell.length_b   1.000
_cell.length_c   1.000
_cell.angle_alpha   90.00
_cell.angle_beta   90.00
_cell.angle_gamma   90.00
#
_symmetry.space_group_name_H-M   'P 1'
#
loop_
_entity.id
_entity.type
_entity.pdbx_description
1 polymer ?
#
loop_
_entity_poly.entity_id
_entity_poly.type
_entity_poly.pdbx_seq_one_letter_code
_entity_poly.pdbx_strand_id
1 'polypeptide(L)'
;MIPYPVVFIVLGVFMLIVAYIILRRLPLIKAQLEHLKRLHDVSDLKANGIMIDVNLADCEIRDNSYQAIPEADAGTGFPEGIGDLEKYFEVIDALKNPVRDRKLAEIHQSILIFKTKYNNRNMRFISRVLTKDKATISFLLDNQKHTALYVDKTDPTRYFFDLDFLNK
;
A
#
# COMPACT_ATOMS: atom_id res chain seq x y z
N MET A 1 -54.20 0.48 -20.43
CA MET A 1 -53.07 -0.30 -20.97
C MET A 1 -51.90 0.66 -21.17
N ILE A 2 -50.81 0.50 -20.43
CA ILE A 2 -49.59 1.27 -20.67
C ILE A 2 -48.94 0.66 -21.92
N PRO A 3 -48.58 1.46 -22.94
CA PRO A 3 -47.96 0.94 -24.14
C PRO A 3 -46.61 0.29 -23.82
N TYR A 4 -46.45 -0.98 -24.22
CA TYR A 4 -45.23 -1.79 -24.08
C TYR A 4 -43.90 -1.07 -24.35
N PRO A 5 -43.75 -0.18 -25.37
CA PRO A 5 -42.49 0.53 -25.59
C PRO A 5 -42.06 1.42 -24.41
N VAL A 6 -43.00 1.99 -23.66
CA VAL A 6 -42.68 2.88 -22.52
C VAL A 6 -42.08 2.08 -21.36
N VAL A 7 -42.51 0.84 -21.15
CA VAL A 7 -41.99 -0.05 -20.09
C VAL A 7 -40.52 -0.39 -20.34
N PHE A 8 -40.14 -0.68 -21.58
CA PHE A 8 -38.75 -0.98 -21.94
C PHE A 8 -37.82 0.23 -21.75
N ILE A 9 -38.29 1.44 -22.05
CA ILE A 9 -37.51 2.67 -21.85
C ILE A 9 -37.27 2.89 -20.36
N VAL A 10 -38.30 2.76 -19.52
CA VAL A 10 -38.17 2.92 -18.06
C VAL A 10 -37.22 1.87 -17.48
N LEU A 11 -37.31 0.61 -17.93
CA LEU A 11 -36.41 -0.46 -17.48
C LEU A 11 -34.95 -0.21 -17.91
N GLY A 12 -34.74 0.31 -19.13
CA GLY A 12 -33.41 0.66 -19.64
C GLY A 12 -32.77 1.79 -18.85
N VAL A 13 -33.52 2.84 -18.53
CA VAL A 13 -33.04 3.95 -17.69
C VAL A 13 -32.73 3.45 -16.27
N PHE A 14 -33.58 2.57 -15.72
CA PHE A 14 -33.35 1.98 -14.41
C PHE A 14 -32.05 1.16 -14.37
N MET A 15 -31.80 0.30 -15.36
CA MET A 15 -30.54 -0.45 -15.50
C MET A 15 -29.32 0.47 -15.58
N LEU A 16 -29.43 1.57 -16.34
CA LEU A 16 -28.35 2.55 -16.47
C LEU A 16 -28.03 3.25 -15.13
N ILE A 17 -29.06 3.60 -14.36
CA ILE A 17 -28.91 4.21 -13.03
C ILE A 17 -28.27 3.20 -12.06
N VAL A 18 -28.72 1.94 -12.08
CA VAL A 18 -28.14 0.89 -11.23
C VAL A 18 -26.67 0.63 -11.59
N ALA A 19 -26.35 0.51 -12.88
CA ALA A 19 -24.97 0.35 -13.35
C ALA A 19 -24.09 1.55 -12.94
N TYR A 20 -24.60 2.78 -13.08
CA TYR A 20 -23.89 3.99 -12.67
C TYR A 20 -23.62 4.04 -11.16
N ILE A 21 -24.59 3.63 -10.33
CA ILE A 21 -24.43 3.55 -8.88
C ILE A 21 -23.38 2.49 -8.51
N ILE A 22 -23.41 1.31 -9.14
CA ILE A 22 -22.42 0.25 -8.92
C ILE A 22 -21.01 0.75 -9.30
N LEU A 23 -20.86 1.38 -10.46
CA LEU A 23 -19.58 1.90 -10.94
C LEU A 23 -18.99 2.94 -9.98
N ARG A 24 -19.83 3.84 -9.45
CA ARG A 24 -19.40 4.88 -8.50
C ARG A 24 -19.06 4.33 -7.12
N ARG A 25 -19.67 3.19 -6.75
CA ARG A 25 -19.48 2.53 -5.45
C ARG A 25 -18.32 1.56 -5.43
N LEU A 26 -17.77 1.14 -6.57
CA LEU A 26 -16.64 0.21 -6.63
C LEU A 26 -15.36 0.87 -6.09
N PRO A 27 -14.87 0.48 -4.90
CA PRO A 27 -13.61 1.00 -4.36
C PRO A 27 -12.40 0.52 -5.17
N LEU A 28 -12.55 -0.58 -5.92
CA LEU A 28 -11.49 -1.21 -6.73
C LEU A 28 -10.84 -0.25 -7.72
N ILE A 29 -11.65 0.50 -8.47
CA ILE A 29 -11.13 1.38 -9.53
C ILE A 29 -10.28 2.50 -8.92
N LYS A 30 -10.66 3.00 -7.74
CA LYS A 30 -9.90 4.03 -7.04
C LYS A 30 -8.59 3.48 -6.49
N ALA A 31 -8.62 2.30 -5.87
CA ALA A 31 -7.42 1.65 -5.34
C ALA A 31 -6.41 1.32 -6.45
N GLN A 32 -6.86 0.76 -7.57
CA GLN A 32 -6.00 0.48 -8.72
C GLN A 32 -5.45 1.76 -9.35
N LEU A 33 -6.27 2.80 -9.48
CA LEU A 33 -5.82 4.10 -10.00
C LEU A 33 -4.79 4.75 -9.07
N GLU A 34 -4.97 4.67 -7.75
CA GLU A 34 -4.00 5.16 -6.76
C GLU A 34 -2.68 4.38 -6.84
N HIS A 35 -2.74 3.06 -7.01
CA HIS A 35 -1.54 2.24 -7.19
C HIS A 35 -0.77 2.64 -8.45
N LEU A 36 -1.46 2.79 -9.59
CA LEU A 36 -0.87 3.23 -10.85
C LEU A 36 -0.27 4.64 -10.74
N LYS A 37 -0.95 5.56 -10.06
CA LYS A 37 -0.41 6.90 -9.79
C LYS A 37 0.87 6.85 -8.98
N ARG A 38 0.92 6.04 -7.92
CA ARG A 38 2.15 5.87 -7.11
C ARG A 38 3.30 5.31 -7.94
N LEU A 39 3.04 4.32 -8.80
CA LEU A 39 4.07 3.79 -9.70
C LEU A 39 4.60 4.85 -10.64
N HIS A 40 3.69 5.64 -11.24
CA HIS A 40 4.05 6.75 -12.12
C HIS A 40 4.86 7.83 -11.38
N ASP A 41 4.43 8.22 -10.18
CA ASP A 41 5.14 9.18 -9.34
C ASP A 41 6.56 8.69 -8.99
N VAL A 42 6.70 7.41 -8.66
CA VAL A 42 8.01 6.80 -8.38
C VAL A 42 8.88 6.79 -9.63
N SER A 43 8.34 6.42 -10.80
CA SER A 43 9.11 6.46 -12.05
C SER A 43 9.54 7.88 -12.42
N ASP A 44 8.67 8.87 -12.22
CA ASP A 44 8.97 10.28 -12.46
C ASP A 44 10.08 10.77 -11.52
N LEU A 45 10.03 10.40 -10.24
CA LEU A 45 11.07 10.72 -9.26
C LEU A 45 12.41 10.07 -9.61
N LYS A 46 12.40 8.81 -10.07
CA LYS A 46 13.62 8.13 -10.50
C LYS A 46 14.22 8.76 -11.77
N ALA A 47 13.39 9.27 -12.68
CA ALA A 47 13.85 9.89 -13.93
C ALA A 47 14.28 11.36 -13.77
N ASN A 48 13.53 12.14 -13.00
CA ASN A 48 13.67 13.61 -12.97
C ASN A 48 14.15 14.16 -11.62
N GLY A 49 14.08 13.36 -10.56
CA GLY A 49 14.45 13.75 -9.21
C GLY A 49 15.95 13.90 -9.00
N ILE A 50 16.33 14.45 -7.86
CA ILE A 50 17.70 14.45 -7.37
C ILE A 50 17.91 13.15 -6.61
N MET A 51 18.91 12.39 -7.03
CA MET A 51 19.38 11.22 -6.30
C MET A 51 20.35 11.66 -5.20
N ILE A 52 20.04 11.31 -3.96
CA ILE A 52 20.88 11.49 -2.79
C ILE A 52 21.32 10.10 -2.35
N ASP A 53 22.63 9.87 -2.30
CA ASP A 53 23.18 8.66 -1.70
C ASP A 53 23.10 8.79 -0.17
N VAL A 54 22.35 7.87 0.44
CA VAL A 54 22.07 7.88 1.87
C VAL A 54 22.78 6.70 2.51
N ASN A 55 23.63 7.01 3.50
CA ASN A 55 24.24 6.02 4.35
C ASN A 55 23.18 5.39 5.25
N LEU A 56 23.02 4.07 5.15
CA LEU A 56 22.06 3.30 5.92
C LEU A 56 22.52 3.06 7.36
N ALA A 57 23.82 3.19 7.64
CA ALA A 57 24.37 3.07 9.00
C ALA A 57 23.94 4.22 9.93
N ASP A 58 23.67 5.40 9.38
CA ASP A 58 23.28 6.60 10.15
C ASP A 58 21.75 6.72 10.34
N CYS A 59 20.99 5.68 9.99
CA CYS A 59 19.53 5.71 10.05
C CYS A 59 18.99 5.46 11.46
N GLU A 60 17.90 6.16 11.81
CA GLU A 60 17.15 5.89 13.04
C GLU A 60 16.00 4.93 12.70
N ILE A 61 16.06 3.70 13.24
CA ILE A 61 14.98 2.72 13.12
C ILE A 61 14.01 2.89 14.28
N ARG A 62 12.74 3.19 13.97
CA ARG A 62 11.66 3.16 14.96
C ARG A 62 10.78 1.95 14.71
N ASP A 63 10.60 1.15 15.74
CA ASP A 63 9.74 -0.03 15.74
C ASP A 63 8.46 0.29 16.52
N ASN A 64 7.36 -0.26 16.06
CA ASN A 64 6.07 -0.31 16.71
C ASN A 64 5.52 -1.73 16.60
N SER A 65 5.74 -2.52 17.65
CA SER A 65 5.19 -3.86 17.79
C SER A 65 3.88 -3.81 18.58
N TYR A 66 2.81 -4.35 18.02
CA TYR A 66 1.53 -4.45 18.72
C TYR A 66 0.85 -5.78 18.42
N GLN A 67 0.08 -6.27 19.41
CA GLN A 67 -0.77 -7.43 19.22
C GLN A 67 -2.08 -6.96 18.60
N ALA A 68 -2.39 -7.51 17.44
CA ALA A 68 -3.70 -7.33 16.84
C ALA A 68 -4.25 -8.68 16.43
N ILE A 69 -5.57 -8.79 16.46
CA ILE A 69 -6.22 -9.81 15.65
C ILE A 69 -5.86 -9.45 14.20
N PRO A 70 -5.17 -10.32 13.45
CA PRO A 70 -4.96 -10.07 12.04
C PRO A 70 -6.36 -10.05 11.41
N GLU A 71 -6.89 -8.85 11.15
CA GLU A 71 -7.96 -8.73 10.19
C GLU A 71 -7.35 -9.27 8.90
N ALA A 72 -7.86 -10.41 8.44
CA ALA A 72 -7.62 -10.86 7.08
C ALA A 72 -7.88 -9.63 6.22
N ASP A 73 -6.78 -9.13 5.65
CA ASP A 73 -6.68 -7.86 4.98
C ASP A 73 -8.02 -7.52 4.31
N ALA A 74 -8.76 -6.55 4.87
CA ALA A 74 -9.89 -5.96 4.17
C ALA A 74 -9.37 -5.05 3.04
N GLY A 75 -8.32 -5.52 2.36
CA GLY A 75 -8.07 -5.23 0.97
C GLY A 75 -9.36 -5.54 0.23
N THR A 76 -9.98 -4.46 -0.24
CA THR A 76 -10.94 -4.48 -1.34
C THR A 76 -10.22 -4.87 -2.64
N GLY A 77 -9.46 -5.96 -2.61
CA GLY A 77 -8.78 -6.57 -3.73
C GLY A 77 -9.36 -7.97 -3.88
N PHE A 78 -10.16 -8.17 -4.92
CA PHE A 78 -10.41 -9.51 -5.41
C PHE A 78 -9.08 -10.13 -5.86
N PRO A 79 -8.89 -11.43 -5.66
CA PRO A 79 -7.61 -12.06 -5.88
C PRO A 79 -7.19 -12.15 -7.34
N GLU A 80 -6.00 -11.65 -7.66
CA GLU A 80 -5.32 -11.84 -8.94
C GLU A 80 -4.48 -13.13 -8.89
N GLY A 81 -5.14 -14.29 -8.87
CA GLY A 81 -4.45 -15.58 -9.07
C GLY A 81 -5.04 -16.77 -8.33
N ILE A 82 -4.73 -17.97 -8.82
CA ILE A 82 -5.19 -19.27 -8.29
C ILE A 82 -4.70 -19.52 -6.84
N GLY A 83 -3.62 -18.84 -6.41
CA GLY A 83 -3.07 -18.95 -5.05
C GLY A 83 -3.87 -18.25 -3.95
N ASP A 84 -4.86 -17.42 -4.28
CA ASP A 84 -5.68 -16.70 -3.30
C ASP A 84 -7.07 -17.34 -3.09
N LEU A 85 -7.38 -18.44 -3.78
CA LEU A 85 -8.61 -19.22 -3.53
C LEU A 85 -8.63 -19.77 -2.09
N GLU A 86 -7.45 -20.07 -1.52
CA GLU A 86 -7.30 -20.49 -0.12
C GLU A 86 -7.77 -19.41 0.85
N LYS A 87 -7.43 -18.13 0.61
CA LYS A 87 -7.92 -17.01 1.43
C LYS A 87 -9.43 -16.84 1.34
N TYR A 88 -10.02 -17.09 0.17
CA TYR A 88 -11.47 -17.02 0.00
C TYR A 88 -12.20 -18.14 0.77
N PHE A 89 -11.65 -19.35 0.77
CA PHE A 89 -12.16 -20.44 1.61
C PHE A 89 -12.00 -20.15 3.10
N GLU A 90 -10.90 -19.52 3.51
CA GLU A 90 -10.67 -19.14 4.90
C GLU A 90 -11.68 -18.10 5.40
N VAL A 91 -12.06 -17.14 4.55
CA VAL A 91 -13.13 -16.15 4.83
C VAL A 91 -14.51 -16.81 4.94
N ILE A 92 -14.84 -17.74 4.03
CA ILE A 92 -16.12 -18.46 4.08
C ILE A 92 -16.19 -19.37 5.31
N ASP A 93 -15.09 -20.04 5.66
CA ASP A 93 -15.01 -20.91 6.83
C ASP A 93 -15.05 -20.09 8.14
N ALA A 94 -14.47 -18.88 8.15
CA ALA A 94 -14.58 -17.92 9.26
C ALA A 94 -16.01 -17.39 9.47
N LEU A 95 -16.80 -17.24 8.40
CA LEU A 95 -18.22 -16.87 8.50
C LEU A 95 -19.10 -18.01 9.02
N LYS A 96 -18.69 -19.25 8.82
CA LYS A 96 -19.45 -20.45 9.20
C LYS A 96 -19.25 -20.86 10.66
N ASN A 97 -18.14 -20.45 11.28
CA ASN A 97 -17.80 -20.72 12.68
C ASN A 97 -17.48 -19.43 13.45
N PRO A 98 -18.48 -18.79 14.11
CA PRO A 98 -18.28 -17.51 14.82
C PRO A 98 -17.43 -17.63 16.10
N VAL A 99 -17.05 -18.85 16.50
CA VAL A 99 -16.21 -19.16 17.68
C VAL A 99 -14.89 -19.79 17.24
N ARG A 100 -14.17 -19.14 16.33
CA ARG A 100 -12.76 -19.47 16.09
C ARG A 100 -11.93 -18.54 16.95
N ASP A 101 -11.18 -19.10 17.90
CA ASP A 101 -10.17 -18.38 18.68
C ASP A 101 -9.33 -17.52 17.73
N ARG A 102 -9.61 -16.21 17.71
CA ARG A 102 -8.84 -15.26 16.92
C ARG A 102 -7.46 -15.20 17.56
N LYS A 103 -6.53 -16.00 17.05
CA LYS A 103 -5.14 -15.96 17.51
C LYS A 103 -4.64 -14.54 17.32
N LEU A 104 -4.29 -13.89 18.42
CA LEU A 104 -3.57 -12.62 18.40
C LEU A 104 -2.28 -12.86 17.62
N ALA A 105 -2.11 -12.11 16.52
CA ALA A 105 -0.87 -12.07 15.79
C ALA A 105 -0.04 -10.90 16.32
N GLU A 106 1.24 -11.13 16.50
CA GLU A 106 2.19 -10.08 16.77
C GLU A 106 2.54 -9.39 15.45
N ILE A 107 2.17 -8.12 15.31
CA ILE A 107 2.46 -7.33 14.12
C ILE A 107 3.67 -6.47 14.42
N HIS A 108 4.75 -6.66 13.65
CA HIS A 108 5.96 -5.85 13.71
C HIS A 108 5.95 -4.83 12.57
N GLN A 109 5.95 -3.55 12.92
CA GLN A 109 6.02 -2.45 11.95
C GLN A 109 7.17 -1.52 12.31
N SER A 110 8.04 -1.27 11.34
CA SER A 110 9.16 -0.38 11.51
C SER A 110 9.20 0.70 10.44
N ILE A 111 9.76 1.86 10.79
CA ILE A 111 10.06 2.95 9.87
C ILE A 111 11.52 3.33 10.00
N LEU A 112 12.10 3.78 8.88
CA LEU A 112 13.45 4.34 8.83
C LEU A 112 13.35 5.86 8.75
N ILE A 113 14.10 6.54 9.60
CA ILE A 113 14.20 8.00 9.61
C ILE A 113 15.62 8.39 9.25
N PHE A 114 15.76 9.13 8.16
CA PHE A 114 17.02 9.62 7.65
C PHE A 114 17.11 11.12 7.82
N LYS A 115 18.24 11.59 8.35
CA LYS A 115 18.53 13.01 8.56
C LYS A 115 19.67 13.40 7.62
N THR A 116 19.38 14.21 6.62
CA THR A 116 20.39 14.67 5.67
C THR A 116 20.19 16.14 5.30
N LYS A 117 21.20 16.75 4.68
CA LYS A 117 21.11 18.12 4.17
C LYS A 117 20.55 18.10 2.75
N TYR A 118 19.47 18.84 2.53
CA TYR A 118 18.91 19.10 1.20
C TYR A 118 18.72 20.61 1.04
N ASN A 119 19.23 21.20 -0.06
CA ASN A 119 19.22 22.65 -0.29
C ASN A 119 19.71 23.48 0.91
N ASN A 120 20.83 23.05 1.50
CA ASN A 120 21.47 23.69 2.65
C ASN A 120 20.61 23.72 3.95
N ARG A 121 19.52 22.94 4.00
CA ARG A 121 18.67 22.76 5.17
C ARG A 121 18.72 21.32 5.65
N ASN A 122 18.74 21.12 6.97
CA ASN A 122 18.62 19.79 7.56
C ASN A 122 17.16 19.30 7.38
N MET A 123 16.97 18.22 6.65
CA MET A 123 15.66 17.61 6.41
C MET A 123 15.62 16.20 6.98
N ARG A 124 14.40 15.78 7.33
CA ARG A 124 14.10 14.43 7.80
C ARG A 124 13.23 13.75 6.77
N PHE A 125 13.68 12.59 6.31
CA PHE A 125 12.98 11.77 5.33
C PHE A 125 12.60 10.45 6.01
N ILE A 126 11.34 10.03 5.84
CA ILE A 126 10.77 8.88 6.53
C ILE A 126 10.41 7.82 5.49
N SER A 127 10.86 6.58 5.67
CA SER A 127 10.51 5.50 4.75
C SER A 127 9.04 5.12 4.83
N ARG A 128 8.58 4.34 3.84
CA ARG A 128 7.35 3.55 3.98
C ARG A 128 7.42 2.65 5.22
N VAL A 129 6.25 2.27 5.75
CA VAL A 129 6.16 1.27 6.82
C VAL A 129 6.67 -0.06 6.31
N LEU A 130 7.56 -0.68 7.08
CA LEU A 130 8.17 -1.98 6.82
C LEU A 130 7.55 -3.00 7.77
N THR A 131 7.03 -4.09 7.25
CA THR A 131 6.44 -5.18 8.04
C THR A 131 7.52 -6.17 8.50
N LYS A 132 8.53 -5.65 9.19
CA LYS A 132 9.66 -6.41 9.74
C LYS A 132 10.04 -5.79 11.09
N ASP A 133 10.52 -6.63 12.00
CA ASP A 133 11.04 -6.19 13.28
C ASP A 133 12.37 -5.44 13.11
N LYS A 134 12.73 -4.67 14.13
CA LYS A 134 13.98 -3.89 14.13
C LYS A 134 15.23 -4.72 13.90
N ALA A 135 15.34 -5.93 14.45
CA ALA A 135 16.56 -6.72 14.36
C ALA A 135 16.78 -7.21 12.92
N THR A 136 15.71 -7.69 12.27
CA THR A 136 15.76 -8.07 10.85
C THR A 136 16.13 -6.89 9.97
N ILE A 137 15.55 -5.71 10.21
CA ILE A 137 15.87 -4.51 9.43
C ILE A 137 17.32 -4.10 9.64
N SER A 138 17.79 -4.04 10.89
CA SER A 138 19.20 -3.74 11.19
C SER A 138 20.15 -4.67 10.44
N PHE A 139 19.90 -5.98 10.45
CA PHE A 139 20.72 -6.95 9.71
C PHE A 139 20.75 -6.68 8.19
N LEU A 140 19.59 -6.37 7.59
CA LEU A 140 19.51 -6.08 6.16
C LEU A 140 20.19 -4.76 5.79
N LEU A 141 20.10 -3.75 6.66
CA LEU A 141 20.77 -2.46 6.47
C LEU A 141 22.29 -2.56 6.66
N ASP A 142 22.78 -3.43 7.55
CA ASP A 142 24.22 -3.65 7.70
C ASP A 142 24.83 -4.31 6.44
N ASN A 143 24.07 -5.20 5.80
CA ASN A 143 24.47 -5.84 4.55
C ASN A 143 24.46 -4.86 3.36
N GLN A 144 23.56 -3.88 3.39
CA GLN A 144 23.44 -2.86 2.35
C GLN A 144 23.78 -1.50 2.94
N LYS A 145 25.05 -1.09 2.84
CA LYS A 145 25.56 0.13 3.48
C LYS A 145 24.94 1.44 2.97
N HIS A 146 24.45 1.45 1.73
CA HIS A 146 23.99 2.65 1.04
C HIS A 146 22.69 2.40 0.26
N THR A 147 21.86 3.44 0.15
CA THR A 147 20.69 3.43 -0.74
C THR A 147 20.46 4.78 -1.41
N ALA A 148 19.70 4.76 -2.50
CA ALA A 148 19.25 5.94 -3.21
C ALA A 148 17.97 6.50 -2.59
N LEU A 149 18.02 7.79 -2.23
CA LEU A 149 16.84 8.60 -1.94
C LEU A 149 16.61 9.54 -3.13
N TYR A 150 15.46 9.41 -3.78
CA TYR A 150 15.04 10.30 -4.86
C TYR A 150 14.15 11.38 -4.30
N VAL A 151 14.50 12.65 -4.52
CA VAL A 151 13.73 13.82 -4.03
C VAL A 151 13.35 14.70 -5.22
N ASP A 152 12.11 15.19 -5.26
CA ASP A 152 11.67 16.16 -6.26
C ASP A 152 12.44 17.50 -6.10
N LYS A 153 12.88 18.07 -7.23
CA LYS A 153 13.64 19.32 -7.29
C LYS A 153 12.82 20.51 -6.81
N THR A 154 11.52 20.48 -7.04
CA THR A 154 10.57 21.56 -6.76
C THR A 154 9.86 21.39 -5.44
N ASP A 155 9.56 20.14 -5.04
CA ASP A 155 8.84 19.82 -3.81
C ASP A 155 9.56 18.76 -2.95
N PRO A 156 10.32 19.17 -1.91
CA PRO A 156 11.05 18.23 -1.07
C PRO A 156 10.16 17.28 -0.25
N THR A 157 8.83 17.48 -0.23
CA THR A 157 7.90 16.54 0.41
C THR A 157 7.60 15.32 -0.47
N ARG A 158 7.85 15.40 -1.78
CA ARG A 158 7.77 14.29 -2.73
C ARG A 158 9.13 13.60 -2.83
N TYR A 159 9.26 12.46 -2.17
CA TYR A 159 10.47 11.66 -2.20
C TYR A 159 10.18 10.16 -2.14
N PHE A 160 11.16 9.37 -2.58
CA PHE A 160 11.09 7.91 -2.61
C PHE A 160 12.43 7.28 -2.20
N PHE A 161 12.38 6.34 -1.26
CA PHE A 161 13.53 5.54 -0.86
C PHE A 161 13.56 4.23 -1.63
N ASP A 162 14.71 3.94 -2.26
CA ASP A 162 14.92 2.67 -2.94
C ASP A 162 15.27 1.55 -1.93
N LEU A 163 14.24 0.97 -1.34
CA LEU A 163 14.38 -0.10 -0.35
C LEU A 163 14.03 -1.48 -0.93
N ASP A 164 14.21 -1.66 -2.24
CA ASP A 164 13.82 -2.90 -2.94
C ASP A 164 14.57 -4.13 -2.42
N PHE A 165 15.75 -3.93 -1.83
CA PHE A 165 16.54 -4.97 -1.19
C PHE A 165 15.92 -5.55 0.09
N LEU A 166 15.02 -4.82 0.77
CA LEU A 166 14.35 -5.31 1.97
C LEU A 166 13.30 -6.39 1.66
N ASN A 167 12.94 -6.57 0.38
CA ASN A 167 11.96 -7.55 -0.07
C ASN A 167 12.59 -8.81 -0.66
N LYS A 168 13.92 -8.91 -0.70
CA LYS A 168 14.66 -10.11 -1.10
C LYS A 168 14.79 -11.07 0.07
#